data_AF-A0A2D5I8W3-F1
#
_entry.id   AF-A0A2D5I8W3-F1
#
_cell.length_a   1.000
_cell.length_b   1.000
_cell.length_c   1.000
_cell.angle_alpha   90.00
_cell.angle_beta   90.00
_cell.angle_gamma   90.00
#
_symmetry.space_group_name_H-M   'P 1'
#
loop_
_entity.id
_entity.type
_entity.pdbx_description
1 polymer ?
#
loop_
_entity_poly.entity_id
_entity_poly.type
_entity_poly.pdbx_seq_one_letter_code
_entity_poly.pdbx_strand_id
1 'polypeptide(L)'
;MTKPSHAKLLPLPTITALLLACGEQSATIDSDTSPSGSPDSALTRVNATEQTAPGSFASAGNGAQNGEWQAYGGDIGSTKYTSLDSINLDNVGDLELAWRRPALDQYYFDINPNQRYTNSWNAAPVIVDGIAYITNGVGLVEAFNPGTGETLWTQEPPGGADGLPGAPTRGVAFWQESDEARVFVQRGTF
;
A
#
# COMPACT_ATOMS: atom_id res chain seq x y z
N MET A 1 -26.51 13.41 -24.88
CA MET A 1 -26.10 14.39 -23.85
C MET A 1 -26.89 14.09 -22.59
N THR A 2 -26.35 13.22 -21.76
CA THR A 2 -27.00 12.68 -20.56
C THR A 2 -26.12 13.07 -19.38
N LYS A 3 -26.67 13.89 -18.49
CA LYS A 3 -26.02 14.45 -17.29
C LYS A 3 -25.75 13.33 -16.28
N PRO A 4 -24.55 13.18 -15.68
CA PRO A 4 -24.38 12.26 -14.57
C PRO A 4 -24.99 12.87 -13.30
N SER A 5 -25.88 12.12 -12.65
CA SER A 5 -26.51 12.51 -11.39
C SER A 5 -25.50 12.47 -10.24
N HIS A 6 -25.41 13.54 -9.47
CA HIS A 6 -24.66 13.57 -8.22
C HIS A 6 -25.35 12.70 -7.17
N ALA A 7 -24.72 11.58 -6.80
CA ALA A 7 -25.13 10.79 -5.65
C ALA A 7 -24.73 11.56 -4.37
N LYS A 8 -25.72 11.90 -3.55
CA LYS A 8 -25.51 12.50 -2.22
C LYS A 8 -25.08 11.41 -1.24
N LEU A 9 -23.91 11.56 -0.63
CA LEU A 9 -23.53 10.81 0.57
C LEU A 9 -24.53 11.09 1.70
N LEU A 10 -25.13 10.03 2.24
CA LEU A 10 -25.81 10.03 3.54
C LEU A 10 -24.85 9.46 4.59
N PRO A 11 -24.72 10.05 5.79
CA PRO A 11 -23.82 9.54 6.82
C PRO A 11 -24.42 8.32 7.53
N LEU A 12 -23.64 7.26 7.69
CA LEU A 12 -23.96 6.13 8.56
C LEU A 12 -23.84 6.54 10.04
N PRO A 13 -24.73 6.06 10.93
CA PRO A 13 -24.68 6.39 12.35
C PRO A 13 -23.52 5.66 13.06
N THR A 14 -22.78 6.42 13.86
CA THR A 14 -21.68 6.01 14.72
C THR A 14 -22.19 5.10 15.85
N ILE A 15 -21.69 3.86 15.94
CA ILE A 15 -21.88 3.00 17.11
C ILE A 15 -20.69 3.24 18.06
N THR A 16 -20.93 4.04 19.09
CA THR A 16 -19.99 4.23 20.20
C THR A 16 -20.04 3.00 21.11
N ALA A 17 -19.01 2.15 21.05
CA ALA A 17 -18.77 1.13 22.07
C ALA A 17 -17.81 1.68 23.13
N LEU A 18 -18.35 1.98 24.31
CA LEU A 18 -17.62 2.36 25.51
C LEU A 18 -17.04 1.10 26.16
N LEU A 19 -15.72 0.94 26.16
CA LEU A 19 -15.01 -0.04 26.99
C LEU A 19 -14.13 0.71 27.99
N LEU A 20 -14.57 0.75 29.25
CA LEU A 20 -13.77 1.13 30.40
C LEU A 20 -12.64 0.11 30.59
N ALA A 21 -11.39 0.57 30.58
CA ALA A 21 -10.28 -0.15 31.18
C ALA A 21 -9.62 0.76 32.21
N CYS A 22 -9.76 0.40 33.49
CA CYS A 22 -8.96 0.92 34.59
C CYS A 22 -7.65 0.14 34.67
N GLY A 23 -6.54 0.83 34.91
CA GLY A 23 -5.25 0.21 35.23
C GLY A 23 -4.11 1.22 35.26
N GLU A 24 -3.90 1.82 36.43
CA GLU A 24 -2.82 2.76 36.75
C GLU A 24 -1.43 2.12 36.64
N GLN A 25 -0.46 2.84 36.07
CA GLN A 25 0.95 2.61 36.35
C GLN A 25 1.67 3.95 36.54
N SER A 26 1.94 4.26 37.81
CA SER A 26 2.68 5.42 38.26
C SER A 26 4.14 5.03 38.44
N ALA A 27 5.05 5.74 37.77
CA ALA A 27 6.45 5.86 38.16
C ALA A 27 7.04 7.11 37.50
N THR A 28 6.98 8.21 38.24
CA THR A 28 7.74 9.44 38.00
C THR A 28 9.23 9.18 38.16
N ILE A 29 10.07 9.61 37.20
CA ILE A 29 11.47 9.91 37.47
C ILE A 29 11.75 11.34 37.05
N ASP A 30 12.16 12.10 38.06
CA ASP A 30 12.45 13.52 38.11
C ASP A 30 13.70 13.87 37.30
N SER A 31 13.68 15.06 36.72
CA SER A 31 14.78 15.67 36.00
C SER A 31 15.64 16.48 36.96
N ASP A 32 16.95 16.25 37.05
CA ASP A 32 17.89 17.38 36.95
C ASP A 32 19.38 16.99 36.86
N THR A 33 20.12 17.94 36.30
CA THR A 33 21.58 18.17 36.40
C THR A 33 22.46 17.70 35.23
N SER A 34 22.76 18.66 34.34
CA SER A 34 23.97 18.69 33.49
C SER A 34 25.23 18.92 34.33
N PRO A 35 26.39 18.39 33.88
CA PRO A 35 27.58 19.23 33.84
C PRO A 35 28.34 19.14 32.50
N SER A 36 28.78 20.32 32.05
CA SER A 36 29.78 20.52 31.01
C SER A 36 31.16 20.05 31.46
N GLY A 37 31.86 19.29 30.62
CA GLY A 37 33.30 19.02 30.78
C GLY A 37 33.77 17.87 29.90
N SER A 38 34.80 18.14 29.09
CA SER A 38 35.54 17.18 28.27
C SER A 38 36.99 17.67 28.24
N PRO A 39 38.01 16.84 27.95
CA PRO A 39 38.18 15.40 28.16
C PRO A 39 39.47 15.10 28.96
N ASP A 40 39.60 13.95 29.63
CA ASP A 40 40.92 13.33 29.72
C ASP A 40 40.90 11.82 29.92
N SER A 41 41.91 11.18 29.35
CA SER A 41 41.97 9.76 29.05
C SER A 41 42.22 8.89 30.28
N ALA A 42 41.32 7.96 30.57
CA ALA A 42 41.62 6.78 31.38
C ALA A 42 40.84 5.56 30.86
N LEU A 43 41.56 4.63 30.25
CA LEU A 43 41.04 3.36 29.74
C LEU A 43 40.47 2.53 30.89
N THR A 44 39.16 2.58 31.09
CA THR A 44 38.44 1.64 31.95
C THR A 44 37.80 0.60 31.04
N ARG A 45 38.29 -0.64 31.13
CA ARG A 45 37.77 -1.80 30.40
C ARG A 45 36.37 -2.12 30.95
N VAL A 46 35.33 -1.54 30.36
CA VAL A 46 33.96 -1.99 30.57
C VAL A 46 33.82 -3.38 29.95
N ASN A 47 33.69 -4.41 30.79
CA ASN A 47 33.11 -5.67 30.35
C ASN A 47 31.62 -5.40 30.09
N ALA A 48 31.31 -4.94 28.88
CA ALA A 48 29.96 -5.00 28.37
C ALA A 48 29.63 -6.47 28.16
N THR A 49 28.92 -7.08 29.10
CA THR A 49 28.04 -8.20 28.76
C THR A 49 26.97 -7.61 27.84
N GLU A 50 27.26 -7.57 26.54
CA GLU A 50 26.25 -7.38 25.51
C GLU A 50 25.31 -8.58 25.61
N GLN A 51 24.26 -8.41 26.41
CA GLN A 51 23.10 -9.28 26.35
C GLN A 51 22.43 -8.98 25.02
N THR A 52 22.93 -9.63 23.97
CA THR A 52 22.27 -9.74 22.68
C THR A 52 20.96 -10.45 22.93
N ALA A 53 19.91 -9.68 23.21
CA ALA A 53 18.56 -10.18 23.01
C ALA A 53 18.51 -10.73 21.58
N PRO A 54 18.06 -11.97 21.35
CA PRO A 54 17.89 -12.45 19.98
C PRO A 54 17.00 -11.44 19.29
N GLY A 55 17.55 -10.73 18.30
CA GLY A 55 16.77 -9.87 17.44
C GLY A 55 15.63 -10.73 16.93
N SER A 56 14.39 -10.31 17.23
CA SER A 56 13.23 -10.95 16.65
C SER A 56 13.32 -10.65 15.15
N PHE A 57 13.93 -11.57 14.40
CA PHE A 57 13.88 -11.52 12.95
C PHE A 57 12.41 -11.64 12.61
N ALA A 58 11.86 -10.61 11.94
CA ALA A 58 10.53 -10.69 11.38
C ALA A 58 10.42 -12.00 10.61
N SER A 59 9.37 -12.78 10.90
CA SER A 59 9.11 -14.05 10.21
C SER A 59 9.26 -13.81 8.71
N ALA A 60 10.02 -14.68 8.03
CA ALA A 60 9.92 -14.79 6.59
C ALA A 60 8.43 -14.94 6.25
N GLY A 61 7.93 -14.11 5.34
CA GLY A 61 6.49 -14.08 5.01
C GLY A 61 6.01 -15.48 4.63
N ASN A 62 4.79 -15.83 5.04
CA ASN A 62 4.19 -17.15 4.78
C ASN A 62 3.67 -17.28 3.33
N GLY A 63 4.06 -16.40 2.42
CA GLY A 63 3.40 -16.20 1.14
C GLY A 63 2.14 -15.33 1.25
N ALA A 64 1.64 -14.94 0.09
CA ALA A 64 0.30 -14.40 -0.10
C ALA A 64 -0.77 -15.45 0.26
N GLN A 65 -1.72 -15.08 1.11
CA GLN A 65 -2.77 -15.97 1.62
C GLN A 65 -4.15 -15.52 1.17
N ASN A 66 -5.07 -16.48 1.00
CA ASN A 66 -6.50 -16.21 0.76
C ASN A 66 -6.81 -15.30 -0.45
N GLY A 67 -5.92 -15.24 -1.45
CA GLY A 67 -6.07 -14.37 -2.61
C GLY A 67 -5.59 -12.92 -2.39
N GLU A 68 -5.11 -12.60 -1.20
CA GLU A 68 -4.50 -11.30 -0.88
C GLU A 68 -3.08 -11.23 -1.45
N TRP A 69 -2.62 -10.01 -1.78
CA TRP A 69 -1.29 -9.75 -2.31
C TRP A 69 -0.79 -8.42 -1.74
N GLN A 70 -0.45 -8.43 -0.46
CA GLN A 70 -0.36 -7.23 0.38
C GLN A 70 0.89 -6.36 0.11
N ALA A 71 1.85 -6.87 -0.66
CA ALA A 71 3.06 -6.15 -1.03
C ALA A 71 3.45 -6.46 -2.48
N TYR A 72 4.31 -5.64 -3.09
CA TYR A 72 4.81 -5.83 -4.46
C TYR A 72 5.31 -7.27 -4.72
N GLY A 73 5.95 -7.89 -3.73
CA GLY A 73 6.47 -9.25 -3.80
C GLY A 73 5.52 -10.34 -3.27
N GLY A 74 4.22 -10.08 -3.13
CA GLY A 74 3.23 -11.00 -2.54
C GLY A 74 3.06 -10.78 -1.05
N ASP A 75 4.17 -10.76 -0.32
CA ASP A 75 4.24 -10.47 1.11
C ASP A 75 5.43 -9.57 1.44
N ILE A 76 5.56 -9.16 2.70
CA ILE A 76 6.68 -8.35 3.19
C ILE A 76 8.04 -9.06 3.06
N GLY A 77 8.04 -10.40 2.95
CA GLY A 77 9.22 -11.22 2.69
C GLY A 77 9.62 -11.28 1.21
N SER A 78 8.80 -10.70 0.32
CA SER A 78 8.96 -10.78 -1.13
C SER A 78 9.05 -12.21 -1.67
N THR A 79 8.30 -13.14 -1.10
CA THR A 79 8.35 -14.57 -1.46
C THR A 79 7.84 -14.87 -2.87
N LYS A 80 6.97 -14.01 -3.41
CA LYS A 80 6.27 -14.20 -4.69
C LYS A 80 5.53 -15.54 -4.76
N TYR A 81 5.03 -15.99 -3.62
CA TYR A 81 4.43 -17.30 -3.44
C TYR A 81 3.00 -17.17 -2.90
N THR A 82 2.11 -18.07 -3.34
CA THR A 82 0.80 -18.29 -2.71
C THR A 82 0.55 -19.80 -2.62
N SER A 83 -0.17 -20.22 -1.58
CA SER A 83 -0.59 -21.62 -1.40
C SER A 83 -1.87 -21.98 -2.17
N LEU A 84 -2.48 -21.05 -2.90
CA LEU A 84 -3.66 -21.33 -3.74
C LEU A 84 -3.31 -22.34 -4.85
N ASP A 85 -4.16 -23.35 -5.01
CA ASP A 85 -3.95 -24.49 -5.91
C ASP A 85 -5.14 -24.74 -6.87
N SER A 86 -6.12 -23.84 -6.88
CA SER A 86 -7.28 -23.91 -7.77
C SER A 86 -6.89 -23.92 -9.26
N ILE A 87 -5.73 -23.35 -9.58
CA ILE A 87 -5.04 -23.49 -10.87
C ILE A 87 -3.78 -24.32 -10.63
N ASN A 88 -3.63 -25.40 -11.38
CA ASN A 88 -2.52 -26.35 -11.25
C ASN A 88 -2.18 -27.01 -12.60
N LEU A 89 -1.25 -27.96 -12.59
CA LEU A 89 -0.75 -28.61 -13.82
C LEU A 89 -1.84 -29.34 -14.61
N ASP A 90 -2.90 -29.79 -13.95
CA ASP A 90 -3.95 -30.58 -14.58
C ASP A 90 -4.99 -29.70 -15.30
N ASN A 91 -5.14 -28.43 -14.91
CA ASN A 91 -6.18 -27.54 -15.44
C ASN A 91 -5.68 -26.20 -16.03
N VAL A 92 -4.37 -25.91 -15.98
CA VAL A 92 -3.81 -24.65 -16.53
C VAL A 92 -4.08 -24.48 -18.03
N GLY A 93 -4.28 -25.58 -18.76
CA GLY A 93 -4.62 -25.58 -20.18
C GLY A 93 -6.03 -25.05 -20.49
N ASP A 94 -6.90 -24.98 -19.48
CA ASP A 94 -8.30 -24.55 -19.63
C ASP A 94 -8.50 -23.06 -19.33
N LEU A 95 -7.42 -22.32 -19.03
CA LEU A 95 -7.51 -20.90 -18.70
C LEU A 95 -7.99 -20.07 -19.89
N GLU A 96 -9.01 -19.26 -19.64
CA GLU A 96 -9.49 -18.25 -20.55
C GLU A 96 -9.32 -16.84 -19.96
N LEU A 97 -9.39 -15.84 -20.83
CA LEU A 97 -9.35 -14.47 -20.39
C LEU A 97 -10.67 -14.11 -19.69
N ALA A 98 -10.61 -13.83 -18.39
CA ALA A 98 -11.76 -13.35 -17.64
C ALA A 98 -12.16 -11.91 -18.03
N TRP A 99 -11.19 -10.98 -18.11
CA TRP A 99 -11.45 -9.58 -18.46
C TRP A 99 -10.15 -8.85 -18.87
N ARG A 100 -10.28 -7.63 -19.43
CA ARG A 100 -9.17 -6.71 -19.72
C ARG A 100 -9.55 -5.29 -19.33
N ARG A 101 -8.55 -4.50 -18.93
CA ARG A 101 -8.67 -3.06 -18.66
C ARG A 101 -7.68 -2.29 -19.55
N PRO A 102 -8.00 -1.06 -19.97
CA PRO A 102 -7.02 -0.21 -20.64
C PRO A 102 -5.93 0.19 -19.65
N ALA A 103 -4.72 0.46 -20.17
CA ALA A 103 -3.64 0.98 -19.34
C ALA A 103 -3.90 2.39 -18.82
N LEU A 104 -4.79 3.14 -19.48
CA LEU A 104 -5.24 4.46 -19.06
C LEU A 104 -6.73 4.59 -19.39
N ASP A 105 -7.55 4.91 -18.39
CA ASP A 105 -8.99 5.09 -18.56
C ASP A 105 -9.34 6.27 -19.49
N GLN A 106 -10.47 6.20 -20.19
CA GLN A 106 -10.98 7.26 -21.07
C GLN A 106 -11.11 8.60 -20.34
N TYR A 107 -11.45 8.57 -19.04
CA TYR A 107 -11.50 9.74 -18.16
C TYR A 107 -10.27 10.66 -18.31
N TYR A 108 -9.07 10.09 -18.42
CA TYR A 108 -7.85 10.87 -18.52
C TYR A 108 -7.65 11.51 -19.90
N PHE A 109 -8.14 10.87 -20.95
CA PHE A 109 -8.15 11.44 -22.29
C PHE A 109 -9.17 12.57 -22.43
N ASP A 110 -10.26 12.54 -21.65
CA ASP A 110 -11.23 13.64 -21.60
C ASP A 110 -10.63 14.89 -20.93
N ILE A 111 -9.69 14.71 -19.99
CA ILE A 111 -8.91 15.79 -19.37
C ILE A 111 -7.86 16.35 -20.35
N ASN A 112 -7.11 15.47 -21.02
CA ASN A 112 -6.10 15.83 -22.01
C ASN A 112 -6.17 14.87 -23.23
N PRO A 113 -6.81 15.28 -24.34
CA PRO A 113 -6.91 14.44 -25.54
C PRO A 113 -5.57 14.09 -26.18
N ASN A 114 -4.52 14.85 -25.88
CA ASN A 114 -3.17 14.62 -26.39
C ASN A 114 -2.31 13.81 -25.40
N GLN A 115 -2.89 13.29 -24.32
CA GLN A 115 -2.14 12.53 -23.32
C GLN A 115 -1.39 11.36 -23.96
N ARG A 116 -0.12 11.22 -23.57
CA ARG A 116 0.74 10.11 -23.96
C ARG A 116 1.20 9.36 -22.72
N TYR A 117 1.47 8.08 -22.90
CA TYR A 117 2.10 7.25 -21.88
C TYR A 117 3.01 6.23 -22.57
N THR A 118 3.96 5.69 -21.83
CA THR A 118 4.86 4.65 -22.32
C THR A 118 4.13 3.31 -22.42
N ASN A 119 4.51 2.48 -23.40
CA ASN A 119 4.06 1.09 -23.47
C ASN A 119 4.83 0.17 -22.49
N SER A 120 5.83 0.68 -21.78
CA SER A 120 6.55 -0.03 -20.73
C SER A 120 5.79 0.08 -19.41
N TRP A 121 5.07 -0.97 -19.04
CA TRP A 121 4.32 -1.04 -17.79
C TRP A 121 4.78 -2.25 -16.96
N ASN A 122 5.28 -1.97 -15.76
CA ASN A 122 5.94 -2.93 -14.89
C ASN A 122 5.34 -2.91 -13.48
N ALA A 123 4.10 -2.45 -13.34
CA ALA A 123 3.39 -2.45 -12.07
C ALA A 123 2.88 -3.85 -11.72
N ALA A 124 3.03 -4.23 -10.45
CA ALA A 124 2.28 -5.34 -9.87
C ALA A 124 1.16 -4.79 -8.99
N PRO A 125 -0.07 -5.34 -9.06
CA PRO A 125 -1.14 -4.92 -8.17
C PRO A 125 -0.84 -5.33 -6.73
N VAL A 126 -1.30 -4.50 -5.78
CA VAL A 126 -1.45 -4.88 -4.38
C VAL A 126 -2.93 -5.18 -4.14
N ILE A 127 -3.23 -6.33 -3.55
CA ILE A 127 -4.60 -6.74 -3.22
C ILE A 127 -4.75 -6.77 -1.70
N VAL A 128 -5.69 -5.98 -1.20
CA VAL A 128 -6.07 -5.90 0.22
C VAL A 128 -7.59 -5.85 0.33
N ASP A 129 -8.16 -6.70 1.17
CA ASP A 129 -9.61 -6.82 1.41
C ASP A 129 -10.40 -7.01 0.11
N GLY A 130 -9.86 -7.83 -0.80
CA GLY A 130 -10.46 -8.10 -2.11
C GLY A 130 -10.44 -6.93 -3.10
N ILE A 131 -9.73 -5.83 -2.80
CA ILE A 131 -9.57 -4.68 -3.70
C ILE A 131 -8.16 -4.67 -4.26
N ALA A 132 -8.04 -4.59 -5.59
CA ALA A 132 -6.75 -4.45 -6.27
C ALA A 132 -6.42 -2.96 -6.50
N TYR A 133 -5.22 -2.56 -6.10
CA TYR A 133 -4.64 -1.23 -6.30
C TYR A 133 -3.44 -1.33 -7.23
N ILE A 134 -3.44 -0.55 -8.32
CA ILE A 134 -2.34 -0.54 -9.29
C ILE A 134 -2.15 0.88 -9.86
N THR A 135 -0.93 1.20 -10.29
CA THR A 135 -0.68 2.45 -11.03
C THR A 135 -1.01 2.27 -12.50
N ASN A 136 -1.74 3.19 -13.11
CA ASN A 136 -2.02 3.24 -14.55
C ASN A 136 -0.82 3.76 -15.37
N GLY A 137 -1.03 3.92 -16.68
CA GLY A 137 0.00 4.27 -17.65
C GLY A 137 0.70 5.62 -17.41
N VAL A 138 0.13 6.50 -16.58
CA VAL A 138 0.74 7.80 -16.23
C VAL A 138 1.15 7.88 -14.74
N GLY A 139 1.17 6.73 -14.06
CA GLY A 139 1.61 6.63 -12.67
C GLY A 139 0.58 7.08 -11.63
N LEU A 140 -0.68 7.25 -12.01
CA LEU A 140 -1.79 7.51 -11.08
C LEU A 140 -2.41 6.19 -10.63
N VAL A 141 -2.97 6.14 -9.41
CA VAL A 141 -3.51 4.90 -8.85
C VAL A 141 -4.95 4.67 -9.31
N GLU A 142 -5.28 3.42 -9.58
CA GLU A 142 -6.64 2.92 -9.77
C GLU A 142 -6.91 1.80 -8.78
N ALA A 143 -8.14 1.77 -8.25
CA ALA A 143 -8.66 0.66 -7.48
C ALA A 143 -9.78 -0.04 -8.23
N PHE A 144 -9.76 -1.37 -8.22
CA PHE A 144 -10.74 -2.17 -8.95
C PHE A 144 -10.98 -3.52 -8.30
N ASN A 145 -12.11 -4.14 -8.63
CA ASN A 145 -12.41 -5.51 -8.23
C ASN A 145 -11.60 -6.49 -9.12
N PRO A 146 -10.71 -7.33 -8.55
CA PRO A 146 -9.87 -8.24 -9.33
C PRO A 146 -10.64 -9.40 -9.97
N GLY A 147 -11.83 -9.75 -9.47
CA GLY A 147 -12.66 -10.80 -10.06
C GLY A 147 -13.41 -10.32 -11.30
N THR A 148 -13.92 -9.09 -11.30
CA THR A 148 -14.78 -8.56 -12.39
C THR A 148 -14.07 -7.57 -13.31
N GLY A 149 -12.97 -6.96 -12.86
CA GLY A 149 -12.31 -5.86 -13.56
C GLY A 149 -13.00 -4.50 -13.40
N GLU A 150 -14.07 -4.40 -12.61
CA GLU A 150 -14.83 -3.15 -12.39
C GLU A 150 -14.01 -2.12 -11.60
N THR A 151 -13.91 -0.90 -12.12
CA THR A 151 -13.26 0.22 -11.42
C THR A 151 -14.09 0.67 -10.23
N LEU A 152 -13.47 0.71 -9.05
CA LEU A 152 -14.06 1.28 -7.83
C LEU A 152 -13.79 2.78 -7.75
N TRP A 153 -12.54 3.19 -8.03
CA TRP A 153 -12.17 4.59 -8.14
C TRP A 153 -10.86 4.75 -8.94
N THR A 154 -10.65 5.96 -9.46
CA THR A 154 -9.40 6.38 -10.10
C THR A 154 -8.87 7.64 -9.42
N GLN A 155 -7.54 7.77 -9.36
CA GLN A 155 -6.92 8.95 -8.76
C GLN A 155 -7.03 10.14 -9.72
N GLU A 156 -7.50 11.28 -9.22
CA GLU A 156 -7.49 12.54 -9.95
C GLU A 156 -6.06 13.04 -10.16
N PRO A 157 -5.73 13.58 -11.35
CA PRO A 157 -4.43 14.18 -11.59
C PRO A 157 -4.22 15.40 -10.68
N PRO A 158 -3.12 15.47 -9.92
CA PRO A 158 -2.87 16.60 -9.03
C PRO A 158 -2.65 17.88 -9.85
N GLY A 159 -3.54 18.87 -9.74
CA GLY A 159 -3.48 20.07 -10.58
C GLY A 159 -4.12 19.92 -11.96
N GLY A 160 -4.94 18.88 -12.17
CA GLY A 160 -5.71 18.70 -13.41
C GLY A 160 -4.84 18.32 -14.59
N ALA A 161 -5.12 18.90 -15.76
CA ALA A 161 -4.44 18.55 -17.01
C ALA A 161 -2.90 18.69 -16.93
N ASP A 162 -2.39 19.70 -16.24
CA ASP A 162 -0.94 19.93 -16.10
C ASP A 162 -0.26 18.87 -15.24
N GLY A 163 -0.99 18.27 -14.30
CA GLY A 163 -0.49 17.19 -13.46
C GLY A 163 -0.66 15.80 -14.03
N LEU A 164 -1.38 15.65 -15.15
CA LEU A 164 -1.66 14.35 -15.76
C LEU A 164 -0.44 13.68 -16.42
N PRO A 165 0.49 14.40 -17.09
CA PRO A 165 1.71 13.79 -17.61
C PRO A 165 2.54 13.10 -16.53
N GLY A 166 3.04 11.91 -16.84
CA GLY A 166 3.85 11.11 -15.93
C GLY A 166 4.18 9.74 -16.52
N ALA A 167 4.85 8.91 -15.72
CA ALA A 167 5.16 7.52 -16.07
C ALA A 167 4.61 6.53 -15.05
N PRO A 168 4.34 5.29 -15.48
CA PRO A 168 3.99 4.22 -14.57
C PRO A 168 5.18 3.93 -13.64
N THR A 169 4.88 3.44 -12.44
CA THR A 169 5.89 2.96 -11.51
C THR A 169 5.71 1.46 -11.26
N ARG A 170 6.51 0.88 -10.35
CA ARG A 170 6.44 -0.56 -10.06
C ARG A 170 5.19 -0.97 -9.29
N GLY A 171 4.37 -0.02 -8.86
CA GLY A 171 3.13 -0.29 -8.15
C GLY A 171 2.98 0.63 -6.95
N VAL A 172 2.16 0.18 -6.01
CA VAL A 172 1.81 0.93 -4.80
C VAL A 172 2.33 0.23 -3.54
N ALA A 173 2.40 0.97 -2.45
CA ALA A 173 2.48 0.40 -1.10
C ALA A 173 1.18 0.70 -0.36
N PHE A 174 0.70 -0.28 0.41
CA PHE A 174 -0.50 -0.14 1.23
C PHE A 174 -0.11 -0.12 2.71
N TRP A 175 -0.77 0.74 3.48
CA TRP A 175 -0.65 0.79 4.93
C TRP A 175 -2.03 0.92 5.53
N GLN A 176 -2.26 0.25 6.65
CA GLN A 176 -3.50 0.35 7.39
C GLN A 176 -3.22 0.19 8.89
N GLU A 177 -3.92 0.98 9.68
CA GLU A 177 -3.96 0.87 11.14
C GLU A 177 -5.38 1.16 11.60
N SER A 178 -5.98 0.22 12.34
CA SER A 178 -7.38 0.31 12.78
C SER A 178 -8.34 0.58 11.60
N ASP A 179 -8.99 1.73 11.58
CA ASP A 179 -9.93 2.19 10.55
C ASP A 179 -9.30 3.13 9.51
N GLU A 180 -8.01 3.44 9.62
CA GLU A 180 -7.28 4.27 8.67
C GLU A 180 -6.49 3.44 7.67
N ALA A 181 -6.64 3.73 6.38
CA ALA A 181 -5.87 3.09 5.31
C ALA A 181 -5.26 4.14 4.36
N ARG A 182 -4.08 3.85 3.83
CA ARG A 182 -3.34 4.70 2.91
C ARG A 182 -2.73 3.89 1.77
N VAL A 183 -2.86 4.42 0.56
CA VAL A 183 -2.15 3.94 -0.62
C VAL A 183 -1.05 4.95 -0.96
N PHE A 184 0.19 4.49 -0.96
CA PHE A 184 1.36 5.28 -1.32
C PHE A 184 1.82 4.92 -2.72
N VAL A 185 2.09 5.95 -3.52
CA VAL A 185 2.67 5.81 -4.85
C VAL A 185 3.78 6.84 -5.03
N GLN A 186 4.93 6.40 -5.54
CA GLN A 186 5.91 7.33 -6.08
C GLN A 186 5.48 7.69 -7.49
N ARG A 187 5.48 8.97 -7.84
CA ARG A 187 5.17 9.43 -9.21
C ARG A 187 6.28 10.31 -9.74
N GLY A 188 6.76 9.98 -10.94
CA GLY A 188 7.73 10.78 -11.68
C GLY A 188 7.06 11.53 -12.82
N THR A 189 7.25 12.85 -12.87
CA THR A 189 6.88 13.70 -13.99
C THR A 189 8.18 14.13 -14.68
N PHE A 190 8.39 13.72 -15.93
CA PHE A 190 9.56 14.10 -16.73
C PHE A 190 9.16 14.94 -17.93
#